data_AF-A0A521X1G6-F1
#
_entry.id   AF-A0A521X1G6-F1
#
_cell.length_a   1.000
_cell.length_b   1.000
_cell.length_c   1.000
_cell.angle_alpha   90.00
_cell.angle_beta   90.00
_cell.angle_gamma   90.00
#
_symmetry.space_group_name_H-M   'P 1'
#
loop_
_entity.id
_entity.type
_entity.pdbx_description
1 polymer ?
#
loop_
_entity_poly.entity_id
_entity_poly.type
_entity_poly.pdbx_seq_one_letter_code
_entity_poly.pdbx_strand_id
1 'polypeptide(L)'
;MSETKYTIEARAYDIVGIAAHNFWVLRDEKGQVLGQLHGLATSVGNIIKPIGIIGDKLKFYHFGLRAISFGLNPARNLNFIKAGQQSKPMFSGSPKEVLARWDNAVKALPYLNSLDVAYTPFGIVGIAAINSNTAYHLLGKLMGIPVHRFSLYWQPGWRNAEKILTSSQIESLMYPGDSADVYAA
;
A
#
# COMPACT_ATOMS: atom_id res chain seq x y z
N MET A 1 -16.38 21.39 -18.26
CA MET A 1 -15.63 21.64 -17.01
C MET A 1 -15.11 20.29 -16.54
N SER A 2 -13.80 20.13 -16.30
CA SER A 2 -13.28 18.87 -15.79
C SER A 2 -13.85 18.66 -14.39
N GLU A 3 -14.59 17.57 -14.19
CA GLU A 3 -15.01 17.18 -12.84
C GLU A 3 -13.79 17.10 -11.92
N THR A 4 -13.91 17.78 -10.79
CA THR A 4 -12.94 17.86 -9.70
C THR A 4 -12.77 16.46 -9.08
N LYS A 5 -11.73 15.72 -9.45
CA LYS A 5 -11.56 14.31 -9.03
C LYS A 5 -10.34 14.12 -8.14
N TYR A 6 -10.57 13.44 -7.01
CA TYR A 6 -9.50 12.87 -6.21
C TYR A 6 -9.01 11.60 -6.89
N THR A 7 -7.76 11.21 -6.65
CA THR A 7 -7.18 10.02 -7.28
C THR A 7 -6.42 9.16 -6.28
N ILE A 8 -6.52 7.84 -6.42
CA ILE A 8 -5.60 6.88 -5.81
C ILE A 8 -4.73 6.31 -6.91
N GLU A 9 -3.42 6.49 -6.77
CA GLU A 9 -2.42 6.01 -7.72
C GLU A 9 -1.57 4.90 -7.10
N ALA A 10 -1.27 3.89 -7.90
CA ALA A 10 -0.19 2.96 -7.66
C ALA A 10 1.14 3.64 -8.00
N ARG A 11 2.20 3.39 -7.22
CA ARG A 11 3.57 3.80 -7.55
C ARG A 11 4.58 2.70 -7.25
N ALA A 12 5.66 2.64 -8.02
CA ALA A 12 6.79 1.73 -7.81
C ALA A 12 8.04 2.50 -7.43
N TYR A 13 8.52 2.38 -6.19
CA TYR A 13 9.81 2.94 -5.77
C TYR A 13 10.94 2.00 -6.18
N ASP A 14 11.80 2.49 -7.07
CA ASP A 14 12.95 1.75 -7.58
C ASP A 14 13.91 1.37 -6.45
N ILE A 15 14.30 0.10 -6.46
CA ILE A 15 15.33 -0.43 -5.57
C ILE A 15 16.41 -1.05 -6.45
N VAL A 16 17.52 -0.32 -6.55
CA VAL A 16 18.74 -0.72 -7.28
C VAL A 16 18.47 -1.18 -8.73
N GLY A 17 17.45 -0.62 -9.39
CA GLY A 17 17.11 -0.83 -10.80
C GLY A 17 16.46 -2.17 -11.15
N ILE A 18 16.35 -3.11 -10.21
CA ILE A 18 15.88 -4.48 -10.50
C ILE A 18 14.58 -4.83 -9.78
N ALA A 19 14.32 -4.22 -8.63
CA ALA A 19 13.16 -4.49 -7.79
C ALA A 19 12.43 -3.19 -7.47
N ALA A 20 11.17 -3.30 -7.08
CA ALA A 20 10.40 -2.15 -6.63
C ALA A 20 9.70 -2.40 -5.30
N HIS A 21 9.64 -1.33 -4.49
CA HIS A 21 8.72 -1.18 -3.38
C HIS A 21 7.45 -0.49 -3.92
N ASN A 22 6.38 -1.25 -4.10
CA ASN A 22 5.10 -0.69 -4.52
C ASN A 22 4.34 -0.09 -3.34
N PHE A 23 3.64 1.01 -3.58
CA PHE A 23 2.84 1.71 -2.58
C PHE A 23 1.71 2.49 -3.22
N TRP A 24 0.78 2.97 -2.39
CA TRP A 24 -0.37 3.74 -2.83
C TRP A 24 -0.18 5.21 -2.47
N VAL A 25 -0.66 6.11 -3.33
CA VAL A 25 -0.67 7.55 -3.07
C VAL A 25 -2.07 8.09 -3.31
N LEU A 26 -2.52 8.94 -2.40
CA LEU A 26 -3.76 9.70 -2.48
C LEU A 26 -3.46 11.12 -2.93
N ARG A 27 -4.19 11.61 -3.93
CA ARG A 27 -4.14 13.00 -4.38
C ARG A 27 -5.50 13.67 -4.39
N ASP A 28 -5.51 14.96 -4.11
CA ASP A 28 -6.66 15.83 -4.29
C ASP A 28 -6.86 16.21 -5.77
N GLU A 29 -7.85 17.05 -6.04
CA GLU A 29 -8.20 17.54 -7.38
C GLU A 29 -7.11 18.39 -8.05
N LYS A 30 -6.20 18.96 -7.27
CA LYS A 30 -5.08 19.78 -7.74
C LYS A 30 -3.81 18.93 -7.93
N GLY A 31 -3.91 17.62 -7.70
CA GLY A 31 -2.79 16.70 -7.73
C GLY A 31 -1.90 16.78 -6.49
N GLN A 32 -2.30 17.51 -5.44
CA GLN A 32 -1.54 17.57 -4.19
C GLN A 32 -1.58 16.20 -3.49
N VAL A 33 -0.43 15.74 -3.01
CA VAL A 33 -0.34 14.49 -2.24
C VAL A 33 -0.95 14.69 -0.86
N LEU A 34 -2.05 13.98 -0.60
CA LEU A 34 -2.68 13.96 0.72
C LEU A 34 -2.14 12.82 1.59
N GLY A 35 -1.79 11.68 1.01
CA GLY A 35 -1.32 10.53 1.77
C GLY A 35 -0.53 9.51 0.95
N GLN A 36 0.25 8.69 1.66
CA GLN A 36 0.93 7.50 1.11
C GLN A 36 0.68 6.32 2.03
N LEU A 37 0.33 5.15 1.48
CA LEU A 37 0.15 3.91 2.23
C LEU A 37 1.22 2.89 1.83
N HIS A 38 1.93 2.38 2.83
CA HIS A 38 3.08 1.49 2.65
C HIS A 38 2.99 0.26 3.55
N GLY A 39 3.63 -0.83 3.12
CA GLY A 39 4.17 -1.83 4.04
C GLY A 39 5.70 -1.79 3.99
N LEU A 40 6.35 -1.55 5.12
CA LEU A 40 7.79 -1.37 5.22
C LEU A 40 8.39 -2.35 6.21
N ALA A 41 9.64 -2.72 5.97
CA ALA A 41 10.42 -3.49 6.93
C ALA A 41 10.77 -2.58 8.11
N THR A 42 10.57 -3.09 9.31
CA THR A 42 10.78 -2.34 10.55
C THR A 42 11.58 -3.19 11.52
N SER A 43 12.74 -2.68 11.93
CA SER A 43 13.59 -3.36 12.91
C SER A 43 13.01 -3.30 14.33
N VAL A 44 13.58 -4.10 15.24
CA VAL A 44 13.26 -4.04 16.68
C VAL A 44 13.46 -2.63 17.27
N GLY A 45 14.42 -1.85 16.75
CA GLY A 45 14.65 -0.46 17.13
C GLY A 45 13.77 0.56 16.42
N ASN A 46 12.68 0.15 15.76
CA ASN A 46 11.76 1.00 14.98
C ASN A 46 12.38 1.72 13.77
N ILE A 47 13.55 1.26 13.29
CA ILE A 47 14.12 1.74 12.02
C ILE A 47 13.29 1.23 10.85
N ILE A 48 12.74 2.16 10.06
CA ILE A 48 11.90 1.92 8.88
C ILE A 48 12.77 1.79 7.62
N LYS A 49 12.53 0.76 6.81
CA LYS A 49 13.31 0.45 5.61
C LYS A 49 12.40 0.02 4.44
N PRO A 50 12.72 0.39 3.19
CA PRO A 50 12.00 -0.14 2.02
C PRO A 50 12.25 -1.65 1.81
N ILE A 51 13.39 -2.15 2.31
CA ILE A 51 13.80 -3.55 2.25
C ILE A 51 14.20 -4.02 3.64
N GLY A 52 13.76 -5.23 3.99
CA GLY A 52 14.11 -5.87 5.25
C GLY A 52 15.33 -6.78 5.18
N ILE A 53 15.92 -6.99 6.34
CA ILE A 53 16.90 -8.03 6.65
C ILE A 53 16.28 -9.05 7.62
N ILE A 54 17.05 -10.08 7.99
CA ILE A 54 16.63 -11.07 8.99
C ILE A 54 16.28 -10.35 10.30
N GLY A 55 15.12 -10.68 10.87
CA GLY A 55 14.62 -10.12 12.14
C GLY A 55 13.73 -8.88 11.98
N ASP A 56 13.65 -8.28 10.79
CA ASP A 56 12.71 -7.18 10.55
C ASP A 56 11.26 -7.69 10.48
N LYS A 57 10.32 -6.83 10.90
CA LYS A 57 8.87 -7.06 10.84
C LYS A 57 8.24 -6.25 9.73
N LEU A 58 7.19 -6.77 9.11
CA LEU A 58 6.34 -5.99 8.22
C LEU A 58 5.44 -5.11 9.08
N LYS A 59 5.53 -3.79 8.89
CA LYS A 59 4.60 -2.82 9.47
C LYS A 59 3.98 -1.96 8.38
N PHE A 60 2.74 -1.59 8.59
CA PHE A 60 1.94 -0.77 7.69
C PHE A 60 1.95 0.68 8.18
N TYR A 61 2.15 1.59 7.24
CA TYR A 61 2.33 3.02 7.51
C TYR A 61 1.43 3.87 6.63
N HIS A 62 0.96 4.97 7.21
CA HIS A 62 0.31 6.06 6.52
C HIS A 62 1.15 7.32 6.71
N PHE A 63 1.65 7.90 5.62
CA PHE A 63 2.39 9.16 5.61
C PHE A 63 1.58 10.24 4.89
N GLY A 64 1.96 11.52 5.07
CA GLY A 64 1.32 12.66 4.42
C GLY A 64 0.37 13.47 5.33
N LEU A 65 -0.31 14.45 4.75
CA LEU A 65 -1.19 15.38 5.47
C LEU A 65 -2.40 14.68 6.08
N ARG A 66 -3.00 13.73 5.34
CA ARG A 66 -4.18 12.99 5.79
C ARG A 66 -3.89 12.08 6.98
N ALA A 67 -2.65 11.65 7.17
CA ALA A 67 -2.25 10.81 8.31
C ALA A 67 -2.50 11.48 9.67
N ILE A 68 -2.48 12.81 9.72
CA ILE A 68 -2.75 13.61 10.93
C ILE A 68 -4.17 13.34 11.45
N SER A 69 -5.15 13.24 10.54
CA SER A 69 -6.55 13.01 10.90
C SER A 69 -6.80 11.66 11.59
N PHE A 70 -5.84 10.74 11.54
CA PHE A 70 -5.92 9.41 12.15
C PHE A 70 -5.04 9.26 13.39
N GLY A 71 -4.22 10.26 13.74
CA GLY A 71 -3.20 10.13 14.78
C GLY A 71 -2.10 9.09 14.45
N LEU A 72 -2.06 8.60 13.20
CA LEU A 72 -1.14 7.57 12.73
C LEU A 72 0.03 8.25 12.02
N ASN A 73 1.02 8.78 12.75
CA ASN A 73 2.14 9.45 12.08
C ASN A 73 3.47 9.40 12.84
N PRO A 74 4.16 8.24 12.88
CA PRO A 74 5.46 8.15 13.53
C PRO A 74 6.58 8.86 12.75
N ALA A 75 6.40 9.17 11.46
CA ALA A 75 7.46 9.72 10.61
C ALA A 75 6.93 10.56 9.42
N ARG A 76 6.40 11.75 9.72
CA ARG A 76 5.71 12.65 8.75
C ARG A 76 6.55 13.06 7.53
N ASN A 77 7.88 12.97 7.65
CA ASN A 77 8.82 13.42 6.62
C ASN A 77 9.27 12.31 5.67
N LEU A 78 8.91 11.04 5.93
CA LEU A 78 9.25 9.95 4.99
C LEU A 78 8.41 10.08 3.74
N ASN A 79 9.10 10.12 2.59
CA ASN A 79 8.48 10.29 1.28
C ASN A 79 9.19 9.40 0.26
N PHE A 80 8.44 8.48 -0.34
CA PHE A 80 8.92 7.57 -1.38
C PHE A 80 8.53 8.01 -2.79
N ILE A 81 7.89 9.18 -2.93
CA ILE A 81 7.56 9.76 -4.23
C ILE A 81 8.84 10.39 -4.81
N LYS A 82 9.26 9.91 -5.99
CA LYS A 82 10.39 10.45 -6.75
C LYS A 82 9.95 10.90 -8.15
N ALA A 83 10.68 11.87 -8.72
CA ALA A 83 10.50 12.26 -10.11
C ALA A 83 10.88 11.11 -11.06
N GLY A 84 10.19 10.98 -12.19
CA GLY A 84 10.45 9.92 -13.19
C GLY A 84 10.04 8.50 -12.76
N GLN A 85 9.50 8.34 -11.56
CA GLN A 85 9.03 7.08 -11.03
C GLN A 85 7.81 6.55 -11.80
N GLN A 86 7.73 5.24 -12.04
CA GLN A 86 6.52 4.65 -12.60
C GLN A 86 5.32 4.84 -11.66
N SER A 87 4.20 5.29 -12.22
CA SER A 87 2.94 5.48 -11.51
C SER A 87 1.75 5.19 -12.42
N LYS A 88 0.65 4.69 -11.85
CA LYS A 88 -0.61 4.44 -12.57
C LYS A 88 -1.79 4.92 -11.72
N PRO A 89 -2.63 5.85 -12.22
CA PRO A 89 -3.92 6.14 -11.60
C PRO A 89 -4.77 4.88 -11.64
N MET A 90 -5.23 4.42 -10.47
CA MET A 90 -6.01 3.19 -10.33
C MET A 90 -7.47 3.44 -10.00
N PHE A 91 -7.76 4.56 -9.33
CA PHE A 91 -9.11 4.98 -9.04
C PHE A 91 -9.21 6.51 -9.07
N SER A 92 -10.31 7.05 -9.60
CA SER A 92 -10.57 8.48 -9.63
C SER A 92 -12.06 8.74 -9.49
N GLY A 93 -12.45 9.68 -8.64
CA GLY A 93 -13.85 9.91 -8.34
C GLY A 93 -14.08 11.11 -7.44
N SER A 94 -15.29 11.17 -6.86
CA SER A 94 -15.64 12.21 -5.90
C SER A 94 -14.73 12.14 -4.66
N PRO A 95 -14.47 13.27 -3.97
CA PRO A 95 -13.72 13.25 -2.72
C PRO A 95 -14.31 12.27 -1.71
N LYS A 96 -15.65 12.22 -1.58
CA LYS A 96 -16.35 11.31 -0.66
C LYS A 96 -15.98 9.85 -0.90
N GLU A 97 -16.04 9.40 -2.15
CA GLU A 97 -15.78 8.00 -2.48
C GLU A 97 -14.30 7.63 -2.36
N VAL A 98 -13.41 8.46 -2.92
CA VAL A 98 -11.97 8.19 -2.92
C VAL A 98 -11.43 8.17 -1.49
N LEU A 99 -11.86 9.12 -0.66
CA LEU A 99 -11.46 9.17 0.74
C LEU A 99 -12.05 8.01 1.54
N ALA A 100 -13.28 7.57 1.28
CA ALA A 100 -13.88 6.44 1.98
C ALA A 100 -13.12 5.13 1.72
N ARG A 101 -12.71 4.88 0.45
CA ARG A 101 -11.86 3.74 0.10
C ARG A 101 -10.51 3.79 0.80
N TRP A 102 -9.83 4.93 0.72
CA TRP A 102 -8.52 5.14 1.37
C TRP A 102 -8.59 4.93 2.89
N ASP A 103 -9.56 5.59 3.54
CA ASP A 103 -9.74 5.55 4.98
C ASP A 103 -10.07 4.16 5.49
N ASN A 104 -10.77 3.35 4.69
CA ASN A 104 -11.05 1.97 5.03
C ASN A 104 -9.75 1.17 5.22
N ALA A 105 -8.80 1.29 4.30
CA ALA A 105 -7.48 0.68 4.45
C ALA A 105 -6.68 1.28 5.62
N VAL A 106 -6.75 2.61 5.83
CA VAL A 106 -6.06 3.27 6.96
C VAL A 106 -6.55 2.74 8.31
N LYS A 107 -7.86 2.55 8.48
CA LYS A 107 -8.46 2.04 9.73
C LYS A 107 -8.03 0.62 10.06
N ALA A 108 -7.67 -0.18 9.05
CA ALA A 108 -7.17 -1.55 9.25
C ALA A 108 -5.71 -1.59 9.74
N LEU A 109 -4.92 -0.52 9.58
CA LEU A 109 -3.48 -0.56 9.88
C LEU A 109 -3.14 -0.97 11.32
N PRO A 110 -3.83 -0.50 12.38
CA PRO A 110 -3.52 -0.93 13.75
C PRO A 110 -3.69 -2.44 13.93
N TYR A 111 -4.76 -3.02 13.37
CA TYR A 111 -4.98 -4.46 13.39
C TYR A 111 -3.91 -5.21 12.58
N LEU A 112 -3.61 -4.76 11.36
CA LEU A 112 -2.57 -5.39 10.55
C LEU A 112 -1.19 -5.36 11.24
N ASN A 113 -0.89 -4.26 11.94
CA ASN A 113 0.35 -4.11 12.71
C ASN A 113 0.41 -4.99 13.97
N SER A 114 -0.74 -5.37 14.55
CA SER A 114 -0.81 -6.24 15.73
C SER A 114 -0.60 -7.72 15.40
N LEU A 115 -0.72 -8.13 14.12
CA LEU A 115 -0.42 -9.49 13.65
C LEU A 115 1.08 -9.85 13.73
N ASP A 116 1.94 -8.85 13.92
CA ASP A 116 3.39 -8.98 14.10
C ASP A 116 4.12 -9.86 13.06
N VAL A 117 3.72 -9.69 11.80
CA VAL A 117 4.19 -10.50 10.67
C VAL A 117 5.67 -10.27 10.37
N ALA A 118 6.42 -11.36 10.18
CA ALA A 118 7.82 -11.30 9.78
C ALA A 118 8.00 -10.76 8.35
N TYR A 119 9.01 -9.91 8.14
CA TYR A 119 9.38 -9.44 6.82
C TYR A 119 10.38 -10.42 6.19
N THR A 120 10.14 -10.83 4.94
CA THR A 120 11.07 -11.73 4.24
C THR A 120 12.29 -10.94 3.73
N PRO A 121 13.52 -11.29 4.14
CA PRO A 121 14.75 -10.58 3.72
C PRO A 121 14.99 -10.69 2.22
N PHE A 122 15.41 -9.59 1.58
CA PHE A 122 15.56 -9.49 0.10
C PHE A 122 16.40 -10.60 -0.55
N GLY A 123 17.49 -11.03 0.09
CA GLY A 123 18.37 -12.06 -0.45
C GLY A 123 17.82 -13.49 -0.41
N ILE A 124 16.67 -13.72 0.25
CA ILE A 124 16.04 -15.04 0.40
C ILE A 124 14.68 -15.06 -0.34
N VAL A 125 14.41 -14.04 -1.15
CA VAL A 125 13.08 -13.82 -1.70
C VAL A 125 12.78 -14.79 -2.84
N GLY A 126 11.88 -15.75 -2.58
CA GLY A 126 11.17 -16.54 -3.57
C GLY A 126 9.69 -16.15 -3.71
N ILE A 127 8.92 -16.94 -4.47
CA ILE A 127 7.47 -16.76 -4.69
C ILE A 127 6.65 -16.75 -3.39
N ALA A 128 7.18 -17.28 -2.30
CA ALA A 128 6.53 -17.37 -1.00
C ALA A 128 6.79 -16.20 -0.03
N ALA A 129 7.51 -15.14 -0.44
CA ALA A 129 7.91 -14.04 0.42
C ALA A 129 6.74 -13.13 0.85
N ILE A 130 6.68 -12.78 2.14
CA ILE A 130 5.86 -11.68 2.68
C ILE A 130 6.76 -10.44 2.77
N ASN A 131 6.41 -9.37 2.05
CA ASN A 131 7.22 -8.15 1.98
C ASN A 131 6.34 -6.92 1.65
N SER A 132 6.97 -5.81 1.25
CA SER A 132 6.25 -4.58 0.88
C SER A 132 5.23 -4.73 -0.24
N ASN A 133 5.52 -5.57 -1.25
CA ASN A 133 4.58 -5.79 -2.36
C ASN A 133 3.39 -6.65 -1.94
N THR A 134 3.55 -7.49 -0.91
CA THR A 134 2.42 -8.17 -0.24
C THR A 134 1.49 -7.16 0.43
N ALA A 135 2.06 -6.20 1.17
CA ALA A 135 1.29 -5.14 1.81
C ALA A 135 0.61 -4.24 0.77
N TYR A 136 1.29 -3.88 -0.32
CA TYR A 136 0.72 -3.14 -1.43
C TYR A 136 -0.53 -3.82 -2.00
N HIS A 137 -0.44 -5.13 -2.26
CA HIS A 137 -1.56 -5.92 -2.75
C HIS A 137 -2.71 -5.98 -1.75
N LEU A 138 -2.41 -6.27 -0.47
CA LEU A 138 -3.42 -6.33 0.59
C LEU A 138 -4.14 -4.98 0.74
N LEU A 139 -3.42 -3.86 0.81
CA LEU A 139 -4.01 -2.54 0.94
C LEU A 139 -4.89 -2.17 -0.25
N GLY A 140 -4.50 -2.57 -1.48
CA GLY A 140 -5.34 -2.42 -2.66
C GLY A 140 -6.67 -3.15 -2.53
N LYS A 141 -6.62 -4.41 -2.07
CA LYS A 141 -7.84 -5.20 -1.76
C LYS A 141 -8.70 -4.51 -0.72
N LEU A 142 -8.12 -4.01 0.38
CA LEU A 142 -8.88 -3.32 1.44
C LEU A 142 -9.55 -2.03 0.96
N MET A 143 -8.98 -1.34 -0.04
CA MET A 143 -9.61 -0.18 -0.68
C MET A 143 -10.67 -0.57 -1.73
N GLY A 144 -10.80 -1.85 -2.08
CA GLY A 144 -11.61 -2.31 -3.20
C GLY A 144 -11.12 -1.79 -4.55
N ILE A 145 -9.80 -1.67 -4.72
CA ILE A 145 -9.15 -1.14 -5.93
C ILE A 145 -8.31 -2.25 -6.58
N PRO A 146 -8.43 -2.46 -7.90
CA PRO A 146 -7.56 -3.38 -8.63
C PRO A 146 -6.10 -3.04 -8.41
N VAL A 147 -5.26 -4.06 -8.32
CA VAL A 147 -3.85 -3.87 -7.98
C VAL A 147 -3.02 -3.93 -9.27
N HIS A 148 -2.20 -2.90 -9.54
CA HIS A 148 -1.38 -2.81 -10.76
C HIS A 148 0.07 -3.32 -10.58
N ARG A 149 0.45 -4.32 -11.38
CA ARG A 149 1.82 -4.83 -11.42
C ARG A 149 2.64 -4.02 -12.43
N PHE A 150 3.71 -3.38 -11.96
CA PHE A 150 4.59 -2.57 -12.80
C PHE A 150 5.49 -3.47 -13.67
N SER A 151 5.55 -3.26 -14.99
CA SER A 151 6.44 -4.04 -15.84
C SER A 151 7.91 -3.71 -15.55
N LEU A 152 8.82 -4.63 -15.92
CA LEU A 152 10.28 -4.51 -15.77
C LEU A 152 10.82 -4.59 -14.33
N TYR A 153 9.97 -4.48 -13.32
CA TYR A 153 10.36 -4.68 -11.93
C TYR A 153 10.11 -6.11 -11.45
N TRP A 154 11.11 -6.68 -10.77
CA TRP A 154 10.90 -7.84 -9.93
C TRP A 154 10.09 -7.45 -8.69
N GLN A 155 8.89 -8.02 -8.57
CA GLN A 155 7.92 -7.70 -7.50
C GLN A 155 7.46 -8.98 -6.78
N PRO A 156 8.36 -9.63 -6.04
CA PRO A 156 8.01 -10.82 -5.26
C PRO A 156 7.00 -10.47 -4.16
N GLY A 157 6.18 -11.42 -3.74
CA GLY A 157 5.17 -11.20 -2.69
C GLY A 157 3.87 -10.54 -3.16
N TRP A 158 3.80 -10.12 -4.42
CA TRP A 158 2.64 -9.47 -5.06
C TRP A 158 1.29 -10.21 -4.91
N ARG A 159 1.28 -11.54 -4.80
CA ARG A 159 0.04 -12.35 -4.67
C ARG A 159 -0.09 -13.08 -3.32
N ASN A 160 0.57 -12.57 -2.29
CA ASN A 160 0.67 -13.24 -0.99
C ASN A 160 -0.18 -12.57 0.10
N ALA A 161 -1.22 -11.81 -0.25
CA ALA A 161 -2.05 -11.11 0.74
C ALA A 161 -2.70 -12.12 1.71
N GLU A 162 -3.04 -13.29 1.18
CA GLU A 162 -3.62 -14.45 1.86
C GLU A 162 -2.68 -15.07 2.90
N LYS A 163 -1.39 -14.71 2.87
CA LYS A 163 -0.42 -15.11 3.89
C LYS A 163 -0.45 -14.22 5.13
N ILE A 164 -1.12 -13.07 5.05
CA ILE A 164 -1.33 -12.14 6.18
C ILE A 164 -2.73 -12.34 6.76
N LEU A 165 -3.75 -12.39 5.90
CA LEU A 165 -5.15 -12.54 6.27
C LEU A 165 -5.83 -13.60 5.40
N THR A 166 -6.77 -14.37 5.96
CA THR A 166 -7.60 -15.28 5.14
C THR A 166 -8.50 -14.50 4.18
N SER A 167 -9.02 -15.16 3.13
CA SER A 167 -9.95 -14.54 2.19
C SER A 167 -11.18 -13.92 2.88
N SER A 168 -11.74 -14.60 3.88
CA SER A 168 -12.89 -14.10 4.66
C SER A 168 -12.53 -12.89 5.52
N GLN A 169 -11.31 -12.84 6.08
CA GLN A 169 -10.83 -11.66 6.79
C GLN A 169 -10.61 -10.49 5.82
N ILE A 170 -10.08 -10.74 4.62
CA ILE A 170 -9.91 -9.71 3.60
C ILE A 170 -11.28 -9.17 3.17
N GLU A 171 -12.23 -10.05 2.90
CA GLU A 171 -13.60 -9.69 2.50
C GLU A 171 -14.31 -8.86 3.57
N SER A 172 -14.22 -9.26 4.84
CA SER A 172 -14.86 -8.52 5.95
C SER A 172 -14.21 -7.15 6.24
N LEU A 173 -12.96 -6.95 5.84
CA LEU A 173 -12.25 -5.68 5.98
C LEU A 173 -12.25 -4.83 4.70
N MET A 174 -12.74 -5.37 3.58
CA MET A 174 -12.74 -4.70 2.29
C MET A 174 -13.76 -3.55 2.28
N TYR A 175 -13.42 -2.45 1.60
CA TYR A 175 -14.37 -1.38 1.36
C TYR A 175 -15.58 -1.95 0.59
N PRO A 176 -16.82 -1.80 1.11
CA PRO A 176 -18.03 -2.26 0.45
C PRO A 176 -18.37 -1.28 -0.70
N GLY A 177 -17.60 -1.34 -1.77
CA GLY A 177 -17.95 -0.75 -3.06
C GLY A 177 -18.64 -1.79 -3.94
N ASP A 178 -19.10 -1.39 -5.13
CA ASP A 178 -19.78 -2.28 -6.09
C ASP A 178 -18.89 -3.49 -6.45
N SER A 179 -19.04 -4.56 -5.67
CA SER A 179 -18.21 -5.76 -5.66
C SER A 179 -18.62 -6.78 -6.74
N ALA A 180 -19.49 -6.39 -7.68
CA ALA A 180 -20.04 -7.30 -8.68
C ALA A 180 -19.08 -7.61 -9.83
N ASP A 181 -18.16 -6.70 -10.19
CA ASP A 181 -17.41 -6.84 -11.47
C ASP A 181 -15.88 -6.97 -11.32
N VAL A 182 -15.32 -6.89 -10.11
CA VAL A 182 -13.85 -6.67 -9.95
C VAL A 182 -13.04 -7.97 -9.82
N TYR A 183 -13.68 -9.12 -9.54
CA TYR A 183 -12.99 -10.41 -9.37
C TYR A 183 -13.44 -11.53 -10.32
N ALA A 184 -14.24 -11.19 -11.35
CA ALA A 184 -14.59 -12.10 -12.44
C ALA A 184 -13.66 -11.89 -13.66
N ALA A 185 -12.37 -12.20 -13.51
CA ALA A 185 -11.43 -12.44 -14.62
C ALA A 185 -10.17 -13.17 -14.14
#